data_AF-A0A976DPP2-F1
#
_entry.id   AF-A0A976DPP2-F1
#
_cell.length_a   1.000
_cell.length_b   1.000
_cell.length_c   1.000
_cell.angle_alpha   90.00
_cell.angle_beta   90.00
_cell.angle_gamma   90.00
#
_symmetry.space_group_name_H-M   'P 1'
#
loop_
_entity.id
_entity.type
_entity.pdbx_description
1 polymer ?
#
loop_
_entity_poly.entity_id
_entity_poly.type
_entity_poly.pdbx_seq_one_letter_code
_entity_poly.pdbx_strand_id
1 'polypeptide(L)'
;VLPEPALVETSLYAHLQTTGHRPVRAVQRISAANLGPRDASLLSVPPGAAGLKIERIGYLASGRVVEFTRSLYRGDAYDFAVELKLAPDPEPERPEQ
;
A
#
# COMPACT_ATOMS: atom_id res chain seq x y z
N VAL A 1 -6.50 13.98 -8.16
CA VAL A 1 -7.85 13.36 -8.28
C VAL A 1 -8.03 12.95 -9.73
N LEU A 2 -8.53 11.75 -10.02
CA LEU A 2 -8.75 11.33 -11.42
C LEU A 2 -9.81 12.22 -12.07
N PRO A 3 -9.65 12.64 -13.34
CA PRO A 3 -10.64 13.45 -14.03
C PRO A 3 -11.99 12.74 -14.19
N GLU A 4 -11.97 11.45 -14.52
CA GLU A 4 -13.16 10.63 -14.77
C GLU A 4 -13.11 9.31 -13.99
N PRO A 5 -13.36 9.32 -12.66
CA PRO A 5 -13.22 8.14 -11.81
C PRO A 5 -14.13 6.96 -12.21
N ALA A 6 -15.27 7.24 -12.86
CA ALA A 6 -16.23 6.22 -13.31
C ALA A 6 -15.68 5.31 -14.41
N LEU A 7 -14.61 5.71 -15.11
CA LEU A 7 -13.91 4.87 -16.09
C LEU A 7 -13.04 3.79 -15.44
N VAL A 8 -12.87 3.83 -14.11
CA VAL A 8 -12.22 2.78 -13.36
C VAL A 8 -13.25 1.69 -13.09
N GLU A 9 -13.23 0.63 -13.90
CA GLU A 9 -14.13 -0.50 -13.74
C GLU A 9 -13.58 -1.49 -12.71
N THR A 10 -12.55 -2.26 -13.10
CA THR A 10 -12.06 -3.40 -12.33
C THR A 10 -10.80 -3.10 -11.53
N SER A 11 -9.91 -2.25 -12.05
CA SER A 11 -8.63 -1.97 -11.42
C SER A 11 -8.15 -0.56 -11.73
N LEU A 12 -7.87 0.20 -10.68
CA LEU A 12 -7.23 1.50 -10.77
C LEU A 12 -5.90 1.43 -11.54
N TYR A 13 -5.09 0.40 -11.29
CA TYR A 13 -3.77 0.28 -11.93
C TYR A 13 -3.87 -0.11 -13.40
N ALA A 14 -4.87 -0.92 -13.77
CA ALA A 14 -5.15 -1.21 -15.17
C ALA A 14 -5.56 0.09 -15.91
N HIS A 15 -6.44 0.89 -15.32
CA HIS A 15 -6.82 2.18 -15.88
C HIS A 15 -5.62 3.13 -16.01
N LEU A 16 -4.82 3.29 -14.94
CA LEU A 16 -3.61 4.12 -14.98
C LEU A 16 -2.58 3.66 -16.02
N GLN A 17 -2.49 2.35 -16.29
CA GLN A 17 -1.62 1.82 -17.34
C GLN A 17 -2.00 2.36 -18.73
N THR A 18 -3.30 2.49 -19.03
CA THR A 18 -3.78 2.95 -20.36
C THR A 18 -3.27 4.35 -20.74
N THR A 19 -2.93 5.17 -19.74
CA THR A 19 -2.42 6.53 -19.93
C THR A 19 -0.92 6.66 -19.59
N GLY A 20 -0.21 5.55 -19.35
CA GLY A 20 1.22 5.56 -19.00
C GLY A 20 1.53 5.97 -17.55
N HIS A 21 0.55 5.89 -16.67
CA HIS A 21 0.61 6.38 -15.28
C HIS A 21 0.63 5.25 -14.23
N ARG A 22 0.94 4.01 -14.61
CA ARG A 22 1.02 2.90 -13.65
C ARG A 22 2.21 3.09 -12.69
N PRO A 23 2.00 3.01 -11.36
CA PRO A 23 3.10 3.03 -10.40
C PRO A 23 4.05 1.84 -10.59
N VAL A 24 5.36 2.09 -10.50
CA VAL A 24 6.41 1.06 -10.54
C VAL A 24 7.08 0.84 -9.18
N ARG A 25 6.90 1.79 -8.26
CA ARG A 25 7.39 1.73 -6.89
C ARG A 25 6.32 2.30 -5.96
N ALA A 26 6.20 1.77 -4.76
CA ALA A 26 5.35 2.34 -3.73
C ALA A 26 6.05 2.36 -2.37
N VAL A 27 5.72 3.34 -1.55
CA VAL A 27 6.08 3.38 -0.12
C VAL A 27 4.79 3.23 0.67
N GLN A 28 4.78 2.29 1.61
CA GLN A 28 3.62 2.00 2.45
C GLN A 28 3.96 2.23 3.91
N ARG A 29 3.11 2.98 4.61
CA ARG A 29 3.18 3.20 6.06
C ARG A 29 1.98 2.53 6.72
N ILE A 30 2.25 1.62 7.64
CA ILE A 30 1.24 0.89 8.40
C ILE A 30 1.30 1.38 9.84
N SER A 31 0.15 1.70 10.43
CA SER A 31 0.04 2.14 11.81
C SER A 31 -1.25 1.63 12.44
N ALA A 32 -1.23 1.35 13.74
CA ALA A 32 -2.46 1.12 14.50
C ALA A 32 -3.36 2.37 14.46
N ALA A 33 -4.67 2.15 14.48
CA ALA A 33 -5.66 3.21 14.58
C ALA A 33 -6.88 2.73 15.37
N ASN A 34 -7.50 3.62 16.13
CA ASN A 34 -8.85 3.42 16.64
C ASN A 34 -9.83 4.01 15.64
N LEU A 35 -10.81 3.21 15.20
CA LEU A 35 -11.73 3.60 14.15
C LEU A 35 -12.76 4.60 14.68
N GLY A 36 -12.85 5.77 14.04
CA GLY A 36 -13.88 6.76 14.34
C GLY A 36 -15.28 6.25 13.98
N PRO A 37 -16.36 6.88 14.47
CA PRO A 37 -17.73 6.37 14.31
C PRO A 37 -18.15 6.13 12.84
N ARG A 38 -17.74 7.03 11.93
CA ARG A 38 -18.03 6.92 10.50
C ARG A 38 -17.38 5.68 9.87
N ASP A 39 -16.08 5.51 10.07
CA ASP A 39 -15.33 4.43 9.45
C ASP A 39 -15.66 3.08 10.11
N ALA A 40 -15.91 3.07 11.42
CA ALA A 40 -16.39 1.90 12.14
C ALA A 40 -17.75 1.41 11.61
N SER A 41 -18.69 2.34 11.33
CA SER A 41 -19.98 2.02 10.72
C SER A 41 -19.82 1.40 9.32
N LEU A 42 -19.00 2.01 8.46
CA LEU A 42 -18.71 1.48 7.11
C LEU A 42 -18.09 0.08 7.15
N LEU A 43 -17.27 -0.20 8.17
CA LEU A 43 -16.60 -1.49 8.37
C LEU A 43 -17.41 -2.48 9.21
N SER A 44 -18.62 -2.10 9.66
CA SER A 44 -19.49 -2.92 10.53
C SER A 44 -18.80 -3.41 11.81
N VAL A 45 -18.10 -2.49 12.49
CA VAL A 45 -17.46 -2.73 13.80
C VAL A 45 -17.85 -1.64 14.80
N PRO A 46 -17.71 -1.88 16.12
CA PRO A 46 -17.98 -0.85 17.12
C PRO A 46 -17.06 0.38 16.97
N PRO A 47 -17.55 1.60 17.22
CA PRO A 47 -16.69 2.78 17.31
C PRO A 47 -15.56 2.58 18.34
N GLY A 48 -14.36 3.05 18.01
CA GLY A 48 -13.17 2.88 18.83
C GLY A 48 -12.46 1.53 18.65
N ALA A 49 -13.03 0.59 17.88
CA ALA A 49 -12.38 -0.67 17.56
C ALA A 49 -10.97 -0.45 16.97
N ALA A 50 -10.04 -1.33 17.35
CA ALA A 50 -8.69 -1.32 16.81
C ALA A 50 -8.68 -1.77 15.34
N GLY A 51 -7.92 -1.07 14.51
CA GLY A 51 -7.72 -1.39 13.12
C GLY A 51 -6.33 -0.99 12.64
N LEU A 52 -6.06 -1.33 11.39
CA LEU A 52 -4.82 -0.94 10.71
C LEU A 52 -5.12 0.21 9.76
N LYS A 53 -4.39 1.31 9.92
CA LYS A 53 -4.34 2.40 8.94
C LYS A 53 -3.14 2.19 8.03
N ILE A 54 -3.40 2.13 6.74
CA ILE A 54 -2.37 2.00 5.71
C ILE A 54 -2.41 3.24 4.83
N GLU A 55 -1.28 3.93 4.72
CA GLU A 55 -1.06 4.98 3.73
C GLU A 55 -0.07 4.48 2.69
N ARG A 56 -0.39 4.68 1.42
CA ARG A 56 0.48 4.29 0.30
C ARG A 56 0.69 5.46 -0.65
N ILE A 57 1.94 5.66 -1.05
CA ILE A 57 2.34 6.62 -2.09
C ILE A 57 2.94 5.82 -3.25
N GLY A 58 2.34 5.93 -4.43
CA GLY A 58 2.80 5.28 -5.67
C GLY A 58 3.59 6.24 -6.56
N TYR A 59 4.70 5.76 -7.11
CA TYR A 59 5.65 6.53 -7.92
C TYR A 59 5.82 5.92 -9.31
N LEU A 60 5.95 6.79 -10.31
CA LEU A 60 6.43 6.42 -11.65
C LEU A 60 7.94 6.19 -11.65
N ALA A 61 8.46 5.61 -12.74
CA ALA A 61 9.91 5.42 -12.93
C ALA A 61 10.68 6.75 -12.89
N SER A 62 10.02 7.86 -13.27
CA SER A 62 10.57 9.21 -13.17
C SER A 62 10.66 9.77 -11.74
N GLY A 63 10.14 9.05 -10.74
CA GLY A 63 10.04 9.53 -9.35
C GLY A 63 8.84 10.43 -9.09
N ARG A 64 8.02 10.76 -10.10
CA ARG A 64 6.77 11.53 -9.90
C ARG A 64 5.74 10.69 -9.13
N VAL A 65 5.11 11.29 -8.12
CA VAL A 65 3.97 10.70 -7.42
C VAL A 65 2.76 10.65 -8.34
N VAL A 66 2.10 9.49 -8.41
CA VAL A 66 0.92 9.28 -9.26
C VAL A 66 -0.28 8.74 -8.47
N GLU A 67 -0.06 8.23 -7.26
CA GLU A 67 -1.10 7.69 -6.40
C GLU A 67 -0.83 8.08 -4.95
N PHE A 68 -1.90 8.43 -4.24
CA PHE A 68 -1.94 8.44 -2.78
C PHE A 68 -3.22 7.75 -2.31
N THR A 69 -3.08 6.73 -1.46
CA THR A 69 -4.21 6.00 -0.88
C THR A 69 -4.15 5.97 0.63
N ARG A 70 -5.32 6.00 1.26
CA ARG A 70 -5.53 5.80 2.69
C ARG A 70 -6.59 4.72 2.86
N SER A 71 -6.21 3.64 3.52
CA SER A 71 -7.08 2.49 3.75
C SER A 71 -7.16 2.20 5.25
N LEU A 72 -8.35 1.82 5.70
CA LEU A 72 -8.59 1.34 7.05
C LEU A 72 -9.05 -0.11 6.97
N TYR A 73 -8.38 -0.96 7.72
CA TYR A 73 -8.69 -2.39 7.80
C TYR A 73 -9.11 -2.74 9.22
N ARG A 74 -10.06 -3.66 9.34
CA ARG A 74 -10.45 -4.20 10.65
C ARG A 74 -9.34 -5.09 11.18
N GLY A 75 -8.95 -4.88 12.44
CA GLY A 75 -7.90 -5.68 13.07
C GLY A 75 -8.31 -7.13 13.40
N ASP A 76 -9.61 -7.44 13.34
CA ASP A 76 -10.15 -8.78 13.61
C ASP A 76 -10.28 -9.66 12.35
N ALA A 77 -10.02 -9.09 11.16
CA ALA A 77 -10.24 -9.77 9.88
C ALA A 77 -9.06 -9.68 8.90
N TYR A 78 -8.04 -8.88 9.22
CA TYR A 78 -6.91 -8.64 8.33
C TYR A 78 -5.58 -8.64 9.09
N ASP A 79 -4.62 -9.39 8.54
CA ASP A 79 -3.22 -9.39 8.94
C ASP A 79 -2.33 -8.89 7.81
N PHE A 80 -1.18 -8.33 8.16
CA PHE A 80 -0.14 -7.93 7.20
C PHE A 80 1.12 -8.77 7.40
N ALA A 81 1.50 -9.52 6.37
CA ALA A 81 2.72 -10.33 6.35
C ALA A 81 3.78 -9.69 5.46
N VAL A 82 5.04 -9.76 5.90
CA VAL A 82 6.21 -9.33 5.12
C VAL A 82 7.21 -10.48 5.10
N GLU A 83 7.61 -10.88 3.89
CA GLU A 83 8.75 -11.77 3.71
C GLU A 83 10.03 -10.92 3.65
N LEU A 84 10.97 -11.20 4.55
CA LEU A 84 12.28 -10.57 4.56
C LEU A 84 13.26 -11.48 3.83
N LYS A 85 13.83 -11.00 2.72
CA LYS A 85 14.96 -11.67 2.07
C LYS A 85 16.24 -11.12 2.66
N LEU A 86 16.94 -11.95 3.42
CA LEU A 86 18.27 -11.65 3.92
C LEU A 86 19.26 -11.67 2.75
N ALA A 87 20.20 -10.73 2.73
CA ALA A 87 21.30 -10.80 1.78
C ALA A 87 22.11 -12.09 2.05
N PRO A 88 22.66 -12.75 1.02
CA PRO A 88 23.61 -13.83 1.24
C PRO A 88 24.82 -13.29 2.02
N ASP A 89 25.42 -14.14 2.85
CA ASP A 89 26.70 -13.82 3.49
C ASP A 89 27.71 -13.43 2.40
N PRO A 90 28.57 -12.42 2.65
CA PRO A 90 29.64 -12.10 1.73
C PRO A 90 30.48 -13.35 1.48
N GLU A 91 30.74 -13.69 0.22
CA GLU A 91 31.65 -14.79 -0.11
C GLU A 91 32.99 -14.55 0.60
N PRO A 92 33.57 -15.57 1.26
CA PRO A 92 34.88 -15.42 1.88
C PRO A 92 35.88 -14.98 0.80
N GLU A 93 36.63 -13.91 1.07
CA GLU A 93 37.68 -13.41 0.19
C GLU A 93 38.58 -14.58 -0.22
N ARG A 94 38.57 -14.89 -1.52
CA ARG A 94 39.45 -15.92 -2.06
C ARG A 94 40.87 -15.38 -1.94
N PRO A 95 41.79 -16.07 -1.24
CA PRO A 95 43.16 -15.60 -1.13
C PRO A 95 43.74 -15.44 -2.55
N GLU A 96 44.30 -14.27 -2.82
CA GLU A 96 45.03 -13.98 -4.05
C GLU A 96 46.20 -14.97 -4.17
N GLN A 97 46.31 -15.60 -5.35
CA GLN A 97 47.44 -16.47 -5.72
C GLN A 97 48.60 -15.63 -6.24
#